data_AF-B0VZV5-F1
#
_entry.id   AF-B0VZV5-F1
#
_cell.length_a   1.000
_cell.length_b   1.000
_cell.length_c   1.000
_cell.angle_alpha   90.00
_cell.angle_beta   90.00
_cell.angle_gamma   90.00
#
_symmetry.space_group_name_H-M   'P 1'
#
loop_
_entity.id
_entity.type
_entity.pdbx_description
1 polymer ?
#
loop_
_entity_poly.entity_id
_entity_poly.type
_entity_poly.pdbx_seq_one_letter_code
_entity_poly.pdbx_strand_id
1 'polypeptide(L)'
;MHGVLDMLPSPVTQSAQGVGGQQSGGDLTPNDKLLVSLEKQLSIETKVKNGAENMIQSISSGHHGRDKKLLAEAHQMLADSKAKIEFLRLRILKVRQNKLNNKVAEENGEGRPRELENSLEDRIDELRHRLRIEAAVVDGAKNVIRTLQSTKTIDKKALQEVGGG
;
A
#
# COMPACT_ATOMS: atom_id res chain seq x y z
N MET A 1 -35.32 36.35 -57.49
CA MET A 1 -34.93 35.17 -58.27
C MET A 1 -34.15 34.28 -57.31
N HIS A 2 -34.72 33.21 -56.76
CA HIS A 2 -35.19 31.95 -57.38
C HIS A 2 -34.06 30.95 -57.66
N GLY A 3 -34.04 29.84 -56.90
CA GLY A 3 -33.28 28.61 -57.20
C GLY A 3 -31.76 28.69 -56.97
N VAL A 4 -31.05 27.60 -56.68
CA VAL A 4 -31.39 26.17 -56.49
C VAL A 4 -30.30 25.58 -55.56
N LEU A 5 -30.69 24.91 -54.47
CA LEU A 5 -30.81 23.44 -54.31
C LEU A 5 -29.46 22.70 -54.14
N ASP A 6 -29.28 22.18 -52.92
CA ASP A 6 -28.47 21.04 -52.44
C ASP A 6 -27.42 20.38 -53.35
N MET A 7 -26.21 20.13 -52.79
CA MET A 7 -25.86 18.75 -52.44
C MET A 7 -24.86 18.68 -51.26
N LEU A 8 -25.03 17.64 -50.43
CA LEU A 8 -24.34 17.39 -49.15
C LEU A 8 -22.87 16.96 -49.33
N PRO A 9 -22.01 17.09 -48.29
CA PRO A 9 -20.75 16.39 -48.24
C PRO A 9 -20.99 14.87 -48.11
N SER A 10 -20.38 14.07 -48.99
CA SER A 10 -20.46 12.61 -48.95
C SER A 10 -19.80 12.04 -47.68
N PRO A 11 -20.50 11.26 -46.84
CA PRO A 11 -19.84 10.45 -45.83
C PRO A 11 -19.18 9.24 -46.53
N VAL A 12 -17.84 9.19 -46.52
CA VAL A 12 -17.13 7.97 -46.94
C VAL A 12 -17.26 6.94 -45.82
N THR A 13 -18.28 6.09 -45.96
CA THR A 13 -18.43 4.88 -45.15
C THR A 13 -17.34 3.88 -45.54
N GLN A 14 -16.18 3.93 -44.89
CA GLN A 14 -15.29 2.78 -44.84
C GLN A 14 -15.66 1.89 -43.66
N SER A 15 -16.31 0.78 -44.00
CA SER A 15 -16.67 -0.33 -43.12
C SER A 15 -15.42 -1.02 -42.56
N ALA A 16 -14.90 -0.54 -41.44
CA ALA A 16 -13.94 -1.27 -40.62
C ALA A 16 -14.63 -2.36 -39.79
N GLN A 17 -15.11 -3.41 -40.47
CA GLN A 17 -15.63 -4.61 -39.79
C GLN A 17 -14.43 -5.48 -39.37
N GLY A 18 -13.87 -5.18 -38.20
CA GLY A 18 -12.60 -5.73 -37.73
C GLY A 18 -12.62 -6.15 -36.27
N VAL A 19 -13.01 -7.41 -36.03
CA VAL A 19 -12.79 -8.19 -34.80
C VAL A 19 -13.45 -7.67 -33.53
N GLY A 20 -14.42 -8.46 -33.04
CA GLY A 20 -14.89 -8.36 -31.66
C GLY A 20 -13.78 -8.70 -30.67
N GLY A 21 -13.10 -7.67 -30.17
CA GLY A 21 -12.24 -7.76 -29.00
C GLY A 21 -13.09 -7.62 -27.73
N GLN A 22 -13.49 -8.75 -27.14
CA GLN A 22 -14.03 -8.81 -25.78
C GLN A 22 -12.92 -8.37 -24.80
N GLN A 23 -12.69 -7.06 -24.67
CA GLN A 23 -11.85 -6.52 -23.61
C GLN A 23 -12.66 -6.55 -22.32
N SER A 24 -12.61 -7.74 -21.72
CA SER A 24 -12.81 -8.01 -20.31
C SER A 24 -12.58 -6.76 -19.46
N GLY A 25 -13.65 -6.29 -18.82
CA GLY A 25 -13.59 -5.36 -17.70
C GLY A 25 -12.93 -6.06 -16.51
N GLY A 26 -11.62 -6.29 -16.62
CA GLY A 26 -10.80 -6.79 -15.53
C GLY A 26 -10.80 -5.74 -14.44
N ASP A 27 -11.54 -6.01 -13.37
CA ASP A 27 -11.71 -5.08 -12.26
C ASP A 27 -10.33 -4.72 -11.70
N LEU A 28 -9.95 -3.44 -11.79
CA LEU A 28 -8.60 -2.98 -11.45
C LEU A 28 -8.27 -3.41 -10.02
N THR A 29 -7.11 -4.05 -9.82
CA THR A 29 -6.72 -4.51 -8.48
C THR A 29 -6.64 -3.31 -7.52
N PRO A 30 -6.78 -3.50 -6.19
CA PRO A 30 -6.63 -2.41 -5.24
C PRO A 30 -5.30 -1.63 -5.39
N ASN A 31 -4.22 -2.32 -5.79
CA ASN A 31 -2.94 -1.70 -6.09
C ASN A 31 -2.95 -0.86 -7.38
N ASP A 32 -3.68 -1.28 -8.42
CA ASP A 32 -3.83 -0.50 -9.65
C ASP A 32 -4.70 0.74 -9.44
N LYS A 33 -5.81 0.60 -8.70
CA LYS A 33 -6.65 1.73 -8.26
C LYS A 33 -5.86 2.75 -7.42
N LEU A 34 -5.00 2.27 -6.52
CA LEU A 34 -4.07 3.10 -5.74
C LEU A 34 -3.02 3.78 -6.64
N LEU A 35 -2.41 3.05 -7.57
CA LEU A 35 -1.38 3.58 -8.46
C LEU A 35 -1.91 4.73 -9.32
N VAL A 36 -3.09 4.56 -9.94
CA VAL A 36 -3.77 5.61 -10.72
C VAL A 36 -4.06 6.85 -9.86
N SER A 37 -4.48 6.66 -8.60
CA SER A 37 -4.72 7.76 -7.66
C SER A 37 -3.44 8.52 -7.31
N LEU A 38 -2.32 7.81 -7.07
CA LEU A 38 -1.02 8.42 -6.79
C LEU A 38 -0.46 9.18 -8.01
N GLU A 39 -0.61 8.62 -9.21
CA GLU A 39 -0.19 9.27 -10.47
C GLU A 39 -1.02 10.54 -10.75
N LYS A 40 -2.33 10.50 -10.48
CA LYS A 40 -3.19 11.70 -10.51
C LYS A 40 -2.70 12.76 -9.52
N GLN A 41 -2.40 12.38 -8.28
CA GLN A 41 -1.90 13.33 -7.26
C GLN A 41 -0.54 13.91 -7.65
N LEU A 42 0.36 13.10 -8.22
CA LEU A 42 1.66 13.55 -8.74
C LEU A 42 1.50 14.58 -9.87
N SER A 43 0.52 14.38 -10.76
CA SER A 43 0.18 15.35 -11.81
C SER A 43 -0.32 16.68 -11.23
N ILE A 44 -1.14 16.63 -10.17
CA ILE A 44 -1.64 17.84 -9.47
C ILE A 44 -0.47 18.60 -8.84
N GLU A 45 0.37 17.95 -8.03
CA GLU A 45 1.50 18.63 -7.37
C GLU A 45 2.54 19.13 -8.39
N THR A 46 2.72 18.45 -9.53
CA THR A 46 3.54 18.95 -10.65
C THR A 46 2.98 20.24 -11.25
N LYS A 47 1.65 20.37 -11.38
CA LYS A 47 1.00 21.61 -11.82
C LYS A 47 1.15 22.73 -10.78
N VAL A 48 1.03 22.41 -9.48
CA VAL A 48 1.29 23.38 -8.40
C VAL A 48 2.73 23.87 -8.44
N LYS A 49 3.71 22.96 -8.61
CA LYS A 49 5.13 23.29 -8.73
C LYS A 49 5.41 24.23 -9.91
N ASN A 50 4.84 23.94 -11.09
CA ASN A 50 4.97 24.80 -12.27
C ASN A 50 4.27 26.16 -12.07
N GLY A 51 3.09 26.17 -11.42
CA GLY A 51 2.38 27.41 -11.09
C GLY A 51 3.20 28.31 -10.15
N ALA A 52 3.83 27.75 -9.12
CA ALA A 52 4.71 28.47 -8.21
C ALA A 52 5.95 29.05 -8.92
N GLU A 53 6.59 28.28 -9.80
CA GLU A 53 7.71 28.78 -10.62
C GLU A 53 7.28 29.92 -11.55
N ASN A 54 6.12 29.82 -12.19
CA ASN A 54 5.58 30.90 -13.03
C ASN A 54 5.28 32.16 -12.20
N MET A 55 4.70 32.03 -11.00
CA MET A 55 4.49 33.17 -10.09
C MET A 55 5.82 33.83 -9.70
N ILE A 56 6.84 33.05 -9.33
CA ILE A 56 8.18 33.56 -9.00
C ILE A 56 8.78 34.33 -10.18
N GLN A 57 8.71 33.78 -11.40
CA GLN A 57 9.21 34.47 -12.60
C GLN A 57 8.47 35.78 -12.88
N SER A 58 7.13 35.77 -12.86
CA SER A 58 6.30 36.96 -13.11
C SER A 58 6.53 38.05 -12.07
N ILE A 59 6.65 37.70 -10.80
CA ILE A 59 6.92 38.66 -9.70
C ILE A 59 8.36 39.19 -9.78
N SER A 60 9.33 38.33 -10.07
CA SER A 60 10.75 38.74 -10.14
C SER A 60 11.06 39.62 -11.35
N SER A 61 10.30 39.47 -12.44
CA SER A 61 10.35 40.34 -13.62
C SER A 61 9.56 41.65 -13.44
N GLY A 62 8.81 41.78 -12.35
CA GLY A 62 7.97 42.92 -12.01
C GLY A 62 8.70 44.01 -11.21
N HIS A 63 8.06 45.18 -11.09
CA HIS A 63 8.66 46.37 -10.47
C HIS A 63 8.95 46.15 -8.98
N HIS A 64 10.21 46.28 -8.59
CA HIS A 64 10.74 45.79 -7.32
C HIS A 64 10.24 46.57 -6.08
N GLY A 65 9.14 46.13 -5.46
CA GLY A 65 8.70 46.74 -4.20
C GLY A 65 7.50 46.10 -3.50
N ARG A 66 6.38 45.89 -4.21
CA ARG A 66 5.10 45.51 -3.55
C ARG A 66 5.00 44.03 -3.16
N ASP A 67 5.62 43.15 -3.93
CA ASP A 67 5.22 41.73 -3.95
C ASP A 67 6.13 40.81 -3.13
N LYS A 68 6.97 41.35 -2.23
CA LYS A 68 7.90 40.55 -1.40
C LYS A 68 7.20 39.43 -0.61
N LYS A 69 5.99 39.67 -0.11
CA LYS A 69 5.19 38.66 0.60
C LYS A 69 4.71 37.56 -0.35
N LEU A 70 4.18 37.93 -1.52
CA LEU A 70 3.73 36.98 -2.55
C LEU A 70 4.89 36.13 -3.09
N LEU A 71 6.07 36.73 -3.26
CA LEU A 71 7.28 36.02 -3.65
C LEU A 71 7.70 34.98 -2.61
N ALA A 72 7.68 35.33 -1.32
CA ALA A 72 7.96 34.40 -0.23
C ALA A 72 6.93 33.24 -0.17
N GLU A 73 5.65 33.54 -0.35
CA GLU A 73 4.58 32.53 -0.40
C GLU A 73 4.74 31.59 -1.60
N ALA A 74 5.04 32.12 -2.79
CA ALA A 74 5.33 31.32 -3.98
C ALA A 74 6.59 30.44 -3.81
N HIS A 75 7.64 30.93 -3.13
CA HIS A 75 8.79 30.11 -2.76
C HIS A 75 8.44 28.98 -1.79
N GLN A 76 7.59 29.23 -0.78
CA GLN A 76 7.12 28.18 0.13
C GLN A 76 6.30 27.12 -0.61
N MET A 77 5.34 27.53 -1.45
CA MET A 77 4.57 26.61 -2.30
C MET A 77 5.46 25.79 -3.23
N LEU A 78 6.54 26.38 -3.76
CA LEU A 78 7.51 25.67 -4.58
C LEU A 78 8.31 24.61 -3.78
N ALA A 79 8.69 24.92 -2.54
CA ALA A 79 9.37 23.97 -1.66
C ALA A 79 8.44 22.81 -1.27
N ASP A 80 7.21 23.11 -0.84
CA ASP A 80 6.22 22.13 -0.40
C ASP A 80 5.81 21.19 -1.53
N SER A 81 5.52 21.73 -2.73
CA SER A 81 5.17 20.92 -3.89
C SER A 81 6.33 20.02 -4.36
N LYS A 82 7.58 20.50 -4.31
CA LYS A 82 8.76 19.65 -4.57
C LYS A 82 8.88 18.49 -3.58
N ALA A 83 8.74 18.75 -2.28
CA ALA A 83 8.79 17.70 -1.26
C ALA A 83 7.69 16.64 -1.45
N LYS A 84 6.46 17.07 -1.77
CA LYS A 84 5.35 16.16 -2.08
C LYS A 84 5.56 15.35 -3.37
N ILE A 85 6.12 15.95 -4.41
CA ILE A 85 6.45 15.27 -5.67
C ILE A 85 7.40 14.09 -5.39
N GLU A 86 8.46 14.30 -4.61
CA GLU A 86 9.40 13.22 -4.25
C GLU A 86 8.74 12.14 -3.39
N PHE A 87 7.92 12.52 -2.39
CA PHE A 87 7.15 11.55 -1.61
C PHE A 87 6.22 10.70 -2.49
N LEU A 88 5.50 11.32 -3.44
CA LEU A 88 4.60 10.62 -4.35
C LEU A 88 5.37 9.71 -5.32
N ARG A 89 6.52 10.15 -5.85
CA ARG A 89 7.43 9.33 -6.67
C ARG A 89 7.90 8.09 -5.92
N LEU A 90 8.36 8.24 -4.68
CA LEU A 90 8.79 7.13 -3.82
C LEU A 90 7.63 6.19 -3.49
N ARG A 91 6.42 6.71 -3.23
CA ARG A 91 5.23 5.89 -2.98
C ARG A 91 4.81 5.09 -4.21
N ILE A 92 4.83 5.70 -5.40
CA ILE A 92 4.59 5.03 -6.69
C ILE A 92 5.63 3.94 -6.94
N LEU A 93 6.92 4.24 -6.72
CA LEU A 93 8.00 3.26 -6.85
C LEU A 93 7.77 2.06 -5.93
N LYS A 94 7.42 2.28 -4.65
CA LYS A 94 7.11 1.20 -3.70
C LYS A 94 5.88 0.39 -4.10
N VAL A 95 4.79 1.01 -4.57
CA VAL A 95 3.60 0.27 -5.04
C VAL A 95 3.92 -0.58 -6.27
N ARG A 96 4.70 -0.05 -7.23
CA ARG A 96 5.16 -0.82 -8.40
C ARG A 96 6.14 -1.94 -8.01
N GLN A 97 7.05 -1.69 -7.06
CA GLN A 97 7.96 -2.71 -6.54
C GLN A 97 7.19 -3.82 -5.81
N ASN A 98 6.18 -3.49 -4.99
CA ASN A 98 5.33 -4.49 -4.35
C ASN A 98 4.61 -5.37 -5.42
N LYS A 99 4.16 -4.79 -6.54
CA LYS A 99 3.57 -5.52 -7.67
C LYS A 99 4.57 -6.44 -8.40
N LEU A 100 5.87 -6.12 -8.38
CA LEU A 100 6.93 -6.94 -8.98
C LEU A 100 7.47 -8.01 -8.00
N ASN A 101 7.67 -7.67 -6.73
CA ASN A 101 8.10 -8.61 -5.70
C ASN A 101 7.05 -9.71 -5.47
N ASN A 102 5.75 -9.41 -5.58
CA ASN A 102 4.69 -10.44 -5.60
C ASN A 102 4.75 -11.39 -6.81
N LYS A 103 5.58 -11.13 -7.83
CA LYS A 103 5.84 -12.06 -8.95
C LYS A 103 7.15 -12.84 -8.81
N VAL A 104 8.05 -12.44 -7.92
CA VAL A 104 9.37 -13.07 -7.72
C VAL A 104 9.40 -13.89 -6.42
N ALA A 105 8.54 -13.55 -5.44
CA ALA A 105 8.36 -14.31 -4.21
C ALA A 105 7.73 -15.71 -4.40
N GLU A 106 7.39 -16.11 -5.63
CA GLU A 106 7.00 -17.48 -6.00
C GLU A 106 8.22 -18.43 -6.10
N GLU A 107 9.45 -17.93 -6.24
CA GLU A 107 10.63 -18.78 -6.53
C GLU A 107 11.66 -18.86 -5.38
N ASN A 108 11.98 -17.76 -4.68
CA ASN A 108 12.84 -17.81 -3.50
C ASN A 108 12.57 -16.63 -2.55
N GLY A 109 12.28 -16.93 -1.28
CA GLY A 109 12.07 -15.94 -0.24
C GLY A 109 13.35 -15.61 0.52
N GLU A 110 13.58 -14.33 0.83
CA GLU A 110 13.94 -13.89 2.20
C GLU A 110 13.87 -12.36 2.35
N GLY A 111 12.66 -11.84 2.64
CA GLY A 111 12.41 -10.47 3.11
C GLY A 111 11.77 -9.51 2.08
N ARG A 112 11.40 -8.31 2.54
CA ARG A 112 10.65 -7.30 1.75
C ARG A 112 11.55 -6.11 1.31
N PRO A 113 11.04 -4.86 1.27
CA PRO A 113 11.55 -3.89 2.27
C PRO A 113 10.74 -3.97 3.57
N ARG A 114 11.11 -4.84 4.53
CA ARG A 114 12.44 -5.07 5.14
C ARG A 114 12.91 -3.93 6.07
N GLU A 115 11.97 -3.11 6.59
CA GLU A 115 12.20 -2.38 7.86
C GLU A 115 10.92 -2.16 8.68
N LEU A 116 9.92 -1.35 8.26
CA LEU A 116 8.68 -1.20 9.05
C LEU A 116 7.71 -2.40 8.98
N GLU A 117 7.48 -2.96 7.79
CA GLU A 117 6.61 -4.15 7.65
C GLU A 117 7.29 -5.38 8.25
N ASN A 118 8.57 -5.64 7.91
CA ASN A 118 9.35 -6.68 8.58
C ASN A 118 9.40 -6.47 10.10
N SER A 119 9.64 -5.27 10.62
CA SER A 119 9.57 -5.04 12.08
C SER A 119 8.19 -5.34 12.69
N LEU A 120 7.11 -5.43 11.91
CA LEU A 120 5.80 -5.88 12.37
C LEU A 120 5.61 -7.39 12.18
N GLU A 121 5.97 -7.95 11.02
CA GLU A 121 5.91 -9.40 10.78
C GLU A 121 6.87 -10.18 11.68
N ASP A 122 8.12 -9.75 11.79
CA ASP A 122 9.14 -10.33 12.68
C ASP A 122 8.69 -10.23 14.14
N ARG A 123 8.06 -9.12 14.54
CA ARG A 123 7.45 -8.94 15.88
C ARG A 123 6.25 -9.85 16.11
N ILE A 124 5.43 -10.08 15.09
CA ILE A 124 4.29 -11.02 15.13
C ILE A 124 4.80 -12.45 15.29
N ASP A 125 5.81 -12.86 14.55
CA ASP A 125 6.36 -14.22 14.61
C ASP A 125 7.19 -14.46 15.88
N GLU A 126 7.89 -13.44 16.39
CA GLU A 126 8.50 -13.46 17.72
C GLU A 126 7.44 -13.65 18.82
N LEU A 127 6.33 -12.91 18.77
CA LEU A 127 5.20 -13.07 19.69
C LEU A 127 4.54 -14.45 19.58
N ARG A 128 4.34 -14.98 18.36
CA ARG A 128 3.83 -16.34 18.12
C ARG A 128 4.79 -17.42 18.61
N HIS A 129 6.09 -17.18 18.58
CA HIS A 129 7.08 -18.10 19.12
C HIS A 129 7.05 -18.09 20.65
N ARG A 130 7.06 -16.91 21.27
CA ARG A 130 6.92 -16.76 22.74
C ARG A 130 5.62 -17.39 23.25
N LEU A 131 4.48 -17.14 22.58
CA LEU A 131 3.19 -17.74 22.94
C LEU A 131 3.17 -19.27 22.85
N ARG A 132 3.88 -19.87 21.87
CA ARG A 132 4.02 -21.34 21.77
C ARG A 132 4.85 -21.91 22.91
N ILE A 133 5.92 -21.23 23.32
CA ILE A 133 6.72 -21.61 24.48
C ILE A 133 5.88 -21.51 25.75
N GLU A 134 5.19 -20.39 25.96
CA GLU A 134 4.31 -20.18 27.12
C GLU A 134 3.20 -21.23 27.19
N ALA A 135 2.56 -21.56 26.07
CA ALA A 135 1.55 -22.62 26.00
C ALA A 135 2.13 -24.00 26.39
N ALA A 136 3.31 -24.36 25.87
CA ALA A 136 3.98 -25.62 26.20
C ALA A 136 4.40 -25.69 27.68
N VAL A 137 4.86 -24.57 28.26
CA VAL A 137 5.19 -24.48 29.70
C VAL A 137 3.92 -24.63 30.55
N VAL A 138 2.82 -23.96 30.17
CA VAL A 138 1.53 -24.04 30.86
C VAL A 138 0.95 -25.46 30.78
N ASP A 139 1.00 -26.13 29.63
CA ASP A 139 0.52 -27.50 29.47
C ASP A 139 1.41 -28.52 30.18
N GLY A 140 2.73 -28.29 30.21
CA GLY A 140 3.66 -29.03 31.06
C GLY A 140 3.30 -28.92 32.55
N ALA A 141 3.04 -27.71 33.04
CA ALA A 141 2.61 -27.47 34.42
C ALA A 141 1.26 -28.14 34.74
N LYS A 142 0.26 -28.05 33.84
CA LYS A 142 -1.01 -28.79 33.97
C LYS A 142 -0.79 -30.29 34.04
N ASN A 143 0.11 -30.84 33.22
CA ASN A 143 0.39 -32.27 33.21
C ASN A 143 1.06 -32.73 34.51
N VAL A 144 2.03 -31.97 35.03
CA VAL A 144 2.65 -32.24 36.34
C VAL A 144 1.60 -32.20 37.46
N ILE A 145 0.72 -31.20 37.48
CA ILE A 145 -0.37 -31.11 38.48
C ILE A 145 -1.29 -32.33 38.39
N ARG A 146 -1.69 -32.74 37.18
CA ARG A 146 -2.51 -33.93 36.95
C ARG A 146 -1.82 -35.19 37.48
N THR A 147 -0.55 -35.41 37.11
CA THR A 147 0.22 -36.57 37.58
C THR A 147 0.33 -36.58 39.09
N LEU A 148 0.67 -35.45 39.73
CA LEU A 148 0.78 -35.37 41.19
C LEU A 148 -0.57 -35.55 41.90
N GLN A 149 -1.69 -35.12 41.31
CA GLN A 149 -3.03 -35.40 41.83
C GLN A 149 -3.37 -36.89 41.71
N SER A 150 -3.10 -37.52 40.56
CA SER A 150 -3.28 -38.96 40.36
C SER A 150 -2.42 -39.78 41.32
N THR A 151 -1.12 -39.46 41.48
CA THR A 151 -0.22 -40.11 42.45
C THR A 151 -0.76 -39.97 43.88
N LYS A 152 -1.17 -38.77 44.32
CA LYS A 152 -1.80 -38.57 45.64
C LYS A 152 -3.06 -39.40 45.86
N THR A 153 -3.84 -39.70 44.81
CA THR A 153 -5.00 -40.60 44.91
C THR A 153 -4.60 -42.09 44.89
N ILE A 154 -3.57 -42.46 44.15
CA ILE A 154 -3.02 -43.83 44.12
C ILE A 154 -2.40 -44.18 45.48
N ASP A 155 -1.56 -43.31 46.05
CA ASP A 155 -0.92 -43.51 47.34
C ASP A 155 -1.95 -43.67 48.46
N LYS A 156 -3.01 -42.85 48.46
CA LYS A 156 -4.12 -42.99 49.42
C LYS A 156 -4.86 -44.33 49.27
N LYS A 157 -5.06 -44.82 48.06
CA LYS A 157 -5.72 -46.11 47.80
C LYS A 157 -4.82 -47.29 48.21
N ALA A 158 -3.54 -47.24 47.88
CA ALA A 158 -2.55 -48.24 48.27
C ALA A 158 -2.39 -48.33 49.81
N LEU A 159 -2.36 -47.19 50.50
CA LEU A 159 -2.35 -47.15 51.97
C LEU A 159 -3.65 -47.71 52.58
N GLN A 160 -4.80 -47.52 51.92
CA GLN A 160 -6.07 -48.07 52.37
C GLN A 160 -6.17 -49.60 52.15
N GLU A 161 -5.54 -50.12 51.10
CA GLU A 161 -5.47 -51.56 50.82
C GLU A 161 -4.44 -52.31 51.71
N VAL A 162 -3.41 -51.62 52.20
CA VAL A 162 -2.44 -52.18 53.18
C VAL A 162 -2.91 -52.02 54.64
N GLY A 163 -3.70 -50.99 54.95
CA GLY A 163 -4.24 -50.74 56.30
C GLY A 163 -5.64 -51.33 56.57
N GLY A 164 -6.17 -52.14 55.65
CA GLY A 164 -7.54 -52.67 55.68
C GLY A 164 -7.66 -54.19 55.76
N GLY A 165 -6.63 -54.87 56.28
CA GLY A 165 -6.60 -56.32 56.55
C GLY A 165 -6.61 -56.63 58.03
#